data_AF-A0A4Q9FRF5-F1
#
_entry.id   AF-A0A4Q9FRF5-F1
#
_cell.length_a   1.000
_cell.length_b   1.000
_cell.length_c   1.000
_cell.angle_alpha   90.00
_cell.angle_beta   90.00
_cell.angle_gamma   90.00
#
_symmetry.space_group_name_H-M   'P 1'
#
loop_
_entity.id
_entity.type
_entity.pdbx_description
1 polymer ?
#
loop_
_entity_poly.entity_id
_entity_poly.type
_entity_poly.pdbx_seq_one_letter_code
_entity_poly.pdbx_strand_id
1 'polypeptide(L)'
;PTSDPNDPCSPIGINTTDSDGDGLTDCEETTGIDDPSTPETPTGLSDPDNPCDPITTGCEASIRVIKIADVRGTSLGDRIDYTIEVENTGDFDLTGISLTDTFIDANGNSIELTEEPTFVEANQGSEEGTLLVGETAIYLASFIINQEAINAGGVSNSVVATGTNINVGTVSDISDDGNDLDGNTSDDPTFTELGCLLVFNEFSPNGDGVNDTLIINCISNFPNNKLEVYNRWGNVVYEKQGYNNDWDGTSNGRATINANEKLPPGTYYYILDYGDGSEPKVGWLYINR
;
A
#
# COMPACT_ATOMS: atom_id res chain seq x y z
N PRO A 1 -22.06 18.90 -51.48
CA PRO A 1 -22.87 19.48 -50.39
C PRO A 1 -23.88 20.50 -50.96
N THR A 2 -25.15 20.12 -50.98
CA THR A 2 -26.25 21.05 -51.27
C THR A 2 -26.57 21.81 -49.97
N SER A 3 -26.38 23.12 -49.96
CA SER A 3 -26.79 23.97 -48.83
C SER A 3 -28.29 23.90 -48.61
N ASP A 4 -28.72 23.72 -47.36
CA ASP A 4 -30.13 23.81 -46.97
C ASP A 4 -30.40 25.23 -46.43
N PRO A 5 -31.20 26.05 -47.14
CA PRO A 5 -31.53 27.41 -46.69
C PRO A 5 -32.43 27.47 -45.46
N ASN A 6 -32.92 26.33 -44.93
CA ASN A 6 -33.69 26.26 -43.69
C ASN A 6 -32.89 25.73 -42.49
N ASP A 7 -31.62 25.37 -42.73
CA ASP A 7 -30.71 24.91 -41.71
C ASP A 7 -29.74 26.07 -41.36
N PRO A 8 -29.85 26.65 -40.15
CA PRO A 8 -28.99 27.75 -39.73
C PRO A 8 -27.53 27.32 -39.51
N CYS A 9 -27.23 26.02 -39.46
CA CYS A 9 -25.87 25.48 -39.32
C CYS A 9 -25.30 25.00 -40.66
N SER A 10 -26.07 25.11 -41.76
CA SER A 10 -25.64 24.70 -43.10
C SER A 10 -24.39 25.46 -43.58
N PRO A 11 -23.46 24.81 -44.32
CA PRO A 11 -22.09 25.31 -44.60
C PRO A 11 -22.00 26.55 -45.50
N ILE A 12 -23.12 27.20 -45.84
CA ILE A 12 -23.15 28.49 -46.54
C ILE A 12 -23.64 29.58 -45.57
N GLY A 13 -22.85 29.89 -44.55
CA GLY A 13 -22.74 31.28 -44.09
C GLY A 13 -22.76 31.58 -42.60
N ILE A 14 -22.87 30.61 -41.69
CA ILE A 14 -22.92 30.91 -40.25
C ILE A 14 -22.29 29.78 -39.42
N ASN A 15 -21.06 30.03 -38.98
CA ASN A 15 -20.33 29.37 -37.89
C ASN A 15 -20.00 27.87 -38.02
N THR A 16 -18.97 27.54 -38.80
CA THR A 16 -18.30 26.21 -38.80
C THR A 16 -17.23 26.10 -37.70
N THR A 17 -17.35 26.91 -36.65
CA THR A 17 -16.41 26.88 -35.53
C THR A 17 -16.81 25.73 -34.64
N ASP A 18 -15.84 24.92 -34.28
CA ASP A 18 -15.91 23.83 -33.30
C ASP A 18 -14.89 24.26 -32.24
N SER A 19 -15.38 24.81 -31.12
CA SER A 19 -14.57 25.53 -30.15
C SER A 19 -13.82 24.60 -29.20
N ASP A 20 -14.40 23.43 -28.90
CA ASP A 20 -13.83 22.43 -27.99
C ASP A 20 -13.24 21.20 -28.72
N GLY A 21 -13.49 21.07 -30.03
CA GLY A 21 -12.92 20.04 -30.88
C GLY A 21 -13.60 18.69 -30.76
N ASP A 22 -14.83 18.62 -30.23
CA ASP A 22 -15.55 17.36 -30.02
C ASP A 22 -16.15 16.79 -31.32
N GLY A 23 -16.13 17.58 -32.40
CA GLY A 23 -16.63 17.21 -33.71
C GLY A 23 -18.02 17.75 -34.04
N LEU A 24 -18.66 18.48 -33.12
CA LEU A 24 -19.83 19.32 -33.36
C LEU A 24 -19.39 20.78 -33.50
N THR A 25 -20.09 21.56 -34.32
CA THR A 25 -19.89 23.01 -34.38
C THR A 25 -20.67 23.70 -33.25
N ASP A 26 -20.22 24.88 -32.80
CA ASP A 26 -20.94 25.67 -31.79
C ASP A 26 -22.41 25.92 -32.19
N CYS A 27 -22.68 25.95 -33.51
CA CYS A 27 -24.04 26.09 -34.03
C CYS A 27 -24.88 24.82 -33.78
N GLU A 28 -24.33 23.64 -34.07
CA GLU A 28 -24.99 22.36 -33.81
C GLU A 28 -25.31 22.19 -32.33
N GLU A 29 -24.41 22.63 -31.47
CA GLU A 29 -24.54 22.53 -30.01
C GLU A 29 -25.53 23.55 -29.42
N THR A 30 -25.53 24.79 -29.90
CA THR A 30 -26.46 25.82 -29.43
C THR A 30 -27.87 25.70 -30.03
N THR A 31 -28.03 24.96 -31.14
CA THR A 31 -29.33 24.83 -31.83
C THR A 31 -29.91 23.42 -31.83
N GLY A 32 -29.08 22.39 -31.64
CA GLY A 32 -29.47 20.97 -31.73
C GLY A 32 -29.82 20.53 -33.17
N ILE A 33 -29.42 21.30 -34.18
CA ILE A 33 -29.65 21.02 -35.59
C ILE A 33 -28.37 20.45 -36.19
N ASP A 34 -28.44 19.20 -36.67
CA ASP A 34 -27.35 18.46 -37.31
C ASP A 34 -26.86 19.12 -38.60
N ASP A 35 -25.54 19.36 -38.72
CA ASP A 35 -24.89 19.64 -40.00
C ASP A 35 -24.37 18.30 -40.58
N PRO A 36 -24.92 17.80 -41.70
CA PRO A 36 -24.47 16.53 -42.29
C PRO A 36 -23.00 16.51 -42.78
N SER A 37 -22.27 17.62 -42.64
CA SER A 37 -20.86 17.75 -42.98
C SER A 37 -19.91 17.44 -41.82
N THR A 38 -20.40 17.40 -40.58
CA THR A 38 -19.64 17.02 -39.39
C THR A 38 -19.70 15.50 -39.15
N PRO A 39 -18.74 14.93 -38.38
CA PRO A 39 -18.69 13.49 -38.12
C PRO A 39 -19.75 13.00 -37.13
N GLU A 40 -20.17 13.86 -36.21
CA GLU A 40 -21.04 13.55 -35.08
C GLU A 40 -22.43 14.16 -35.27
N THR A 41 -23.43 13.60 -34.59
CA THR A 41 -24.82 14.09 -34.66
C THR A 41 -25.24 14.64 -33.30
N PRO A 42 -25.70 15.90 -33.20
CA PRO A 42 -26.12 16.47 -31.93
C PRO A 42 -27.31 15.70 -31.34
N THR A 43 -27.21 15.36 -30.07
CA THR A 43 -28.28 14.65 -29.34
C THR A 43 -29.25 15.59 -28.61
N GLY A 44 -28.95 16.90 -28.63
CA GLY A 44 -29.68 17.95 -27.93
C GLY A 44 -28.93 19.27 -27.99
N LEU A 45 -29.27 20.18 -27.09
CA LEU A 45 -28.47 21.38 -26.84
C LEU A 45 -27.33 21.03 -25.88
N SER A 46 -26.14 21.54 -26.14
CA SER A 46 -24.92 21.36 -25.34
C SER A 46 -24.15 22.68 -25.18
N ASP A 47 -23.02 22.64 -24.46
CA ASP A 47 -22.15 23.77 -24.21
C ASP A 47 -20.93 23.76 -25.16
N PRO A 48 -20.79 24.73 -26.08
CA PRO A 48 -19.75 24.73 -27.11
C PRO A 48 -18.29 24.77 -26.64
N ASP A 49 -18.09 25.02 -25.35
CA ASP A 49 -16.76 25.06 -24.75
C ASP A 49 -16.46 23.79 -23.93
N ASN A 50 -17.31 22.76 -23.98
CA ASN A 50 -17.19 21.55 -23.18
C ASN A 50 -17.25 20.26 -24.03
N PRO A 51 -16.09 19.65 -24.34
CA PRO A 51 -16.02 18.51 -25.24
C PRO A 51 -16.61 17.22 -24.66
N CYS A 52 -17.08 17.26 -23.41
CA CYS A 52 -17.75 16.16 -22.72
C CYS A 52 -19.28 16.29 -22.67
N ASP A 53 -19.84 17.28 -23.35
CA ASP A 53 -21.28 17.49 -23.49
C ASP A 53 -21.59 17.86 -24.94
N PRO A 54 -22.37 17.06 -25.70
CA PRO A 54 -23.12 15.88 -25.28
C PRO A 54 -22.34 14.57 -25.44
N ILE A 55 -21.13 14.63 -25.99
CA ILE A 55 -20.31 13.48 -26.32
C ILE A 55 -19.56 13.02 -25.06
N THR A 56 -19.92 11.86 -24.53
CA THR A 56 -19.27 11.33 -23.30
C THR A 56 -18.22 10.25 -23.58
N THR A 57 -18.02 9.88 -24.85
CA THR A 57 -17.01 8.87 -25.23
C THR A 57 -15.64 9.52 -25.25
N GLY A 58 -14.66 8.96 -24.54
CA GLY A 58 -13.33 9.57 -24.41
C GLY A 58 -13.29 10.75 -23.43
N CYS A 59 -14.27 10.79 -22.51
CA CYS A 59 -14.35 11.77 -21.44
C CYS A 59 -14.16 11.16 -20.05
N GLU A 60 -13.31 10.15 -19.94
CA GLU A 60 -13.00 9.51 -18.66
C GLU A 60 -11.71 10.09 -18.10
N ALA A 61 -11.80 10.87 -17.01
CA ALA A 61 -10.62 11.13 -16.19
C ALA A 61 -10.44 10.00 -15.17
N SER A 62 -9.21 9.54 -15.03
CA SER A 62 -8.86 8.47 -14.11
C SER A 62 -7.41 8.65 -13.67
N ILE A 63 -7.15 8.31 -12.41
CA ILE A 63 -5.80 8.21 -11.86
C ILE A 63 -5.63 6.77 -11.38
N ARG A 64 -4.41 6.26 -11.49
CA ARG A 64 -3.97 5.04 -10.81
C ARG A 64 -2.82 5.35 -9.87
N VAL A 65 -2.85 4.81 -8.66
CA VAL A 65 -1.82 4.98 -7.64
C VAL A 65 -1.28 3.63 -7.21
N ILE A 66 0.05 3.49 -7.25
CA ILE A 66 0.77 2.33 -6.73
C ILE A 66 1.71 2.82 -5.65
N LYS A 67 1.79 2.11 -4.52
CA LYS A 67 2.72 2.40 -3.44
C LYS A 67 3.46 1.15 -3.01
N ILE A 68 4.78 1.19 -3.13
CA ILE A 68 5.64 0.04 -2.85
C ILE A 68 6.67 0.41 -1.78
N ALA A 69 6.94 -0.52 -0.87
CA ALA A 69 7.99 -0.40 0.14
C ALA A 69 9.30 -1.08 -0.32
N ASP A 70 10.43 -0.35 -0.24
CA ASP A 70 11.79 -0.91 -0.27
C ASP A 70 12.27 -1.09 1.18
N VAL A 71 12.19 -2.34 1.66
CA VAL A 71 12.54 -2.71 3.04
C VAL A 71 13.97 -3.23 3.09
N ARG A 72 14.90 -2.39 3.57
CA ARG A 72 16.32 -2.75 3.72
C ARG A 72 16.67 -3.41 5.06
N GLY A 73 15.74 -3.36 6.00
CA GLY A 73 15.82 -3.95 7.34
C GLY A 73 14.51 -3.73 8.11
N THR A 74 14.28 -4.56 9.13
CA THR A 74 13.04 -4.57 9.93
C THR A 74 13.30 -4.42 11.43
N SER A 75 14.48 -3.93 11.81
CA SER A 75 14.88 -3.71 13.21
C SER A 75 14.61 -2.26 13.65
N LEU A 76 14.62 -2.02 14.96
CA LEU A 76 14.53 -0.67 15.51
C LEU A 76 15.62 0.24 14.92
N GLY A 77 15.22 1.35 14.30
CA GLY A 77 16.10 2.32 13.65
C GLY A 77 16.41 2.04 12.18
N ASP A 78 15.99 0.90 11.63
CA ASP A 78 16.08 0.64 10.18
C ASP A 78 15.10 1.57 9.42
N ARG A 79 15.37 1.79 8.13
CA ARG A 79 14.58 2.67 7.26
C ARG A 79 13.79 1.86 6.24
N ILE A 80 12.52 2.19 6.08
CA ILE A 80 11.64 1.78 5.00
C ILE A 80 11.50 2.97 4.06
N ASP A 81 11.85 2.78 2.78
CA ASP A 81 11.66 3.78 1.74
C ASP A 81 10.40 3.42 0.95
N TYR A 82 9.50 4.38 0.70
CA TYR A 82 8.29 4.19 -0.10
C TYR A 82 8.43 4.88 -1.44
N THR A 83 8.09 4.18 -2.52
CA THR A 83 7.91 4.74 -3.86
C THR A 83 6.42 4.78 -4.17
N ILE A 84 5.91 5.97 -4.50
CA ILE A 84 4.52 6.18 -4.89
C ILE A 84 4.54 6.59 -6.36
N GLU A 85 3.84 5.83 -7.20
CA GLU A 85 3.64 6.13 -8.62
C GLU A 85 2.20 6.59 -8.82
N VAL A 86 2.02 7.78 -9.38
CA VAL A 86 0.72 8.36 -9.72
C VAL A 86 0.64 8.48 -11.24
N GLU A 87 -0.24 7.72 -11.86
CA GLU A 87 -0.42 7.67 -13.32
C GLU A 87 -1.77 8.26 -13.71
N ASN A 88 -1.78 9.09 -14.76
CA ASN A 88 -3.02 9.51 -15.40
C ASN A 88 -3.42 8.48 -16.47
N THR A 89 -4.42 7.68 -16.16
CA THR A 89 -4.96 6.63 -17.04
C THR A 89 -6.17 7.09 -17.85
N GLY A 90 -6.61 8.35 -17.64
CA GLY A 90 -7.74 8.94 -18.33
C GLY A 90 -7.39 9.67 -19.62
N ASP A 91 -8.38 10.36 -20.18
CA ASP A 91 -8.33 11.03 -21.47
C ASP A 91 -7.95 12.52 -21.40
N PHE A 92 -7.83 13.07 -20.19
CA PHE A 92 -7.53 14.48 -19.96
C PHE A 92 -6.33 14.71 -19.08
N ASP A 93 -5.56 15.75 -19.39
CA ASP A 93 -4.53 16.26 -18.50
C ASP A 93 -5.15 16.72 -17.17
N LEU A 94 -4.47 16.38 -16.09
CA LEU A 94 -4.89 16.70 -14.73
C LEU A 94 -3.96 17.75 -14.12
N THR A 95 -4.54 18.60 -13.29
CA THR A 95 -3.83 19.62 -12.52
C THR A 95 -4.19 19.53 -11.04
N GLY A 96 -3.43 20.22 -10.19
CA GLY A 96 -3.67 20.21 -8.74
C GLY A 96 -3.46 18.85 -8.09
N ILE A 97 -2.53 18.03 -8.62
CA ILE A 97 -2.21 16.73 -8.04
C ILE A 97 -1.80 16.90 -6.58
N SER A 98 -2.50 16.21 -5.68
CA SER A 98 -2.23 16.25 -4.25
C SER A 98 -2.37 14.86 -3.63
N LEU A 99 -1.51 14.55 -2.66
CA LEU A 99 -1.48 13.28 -1.96
C LEU A 99 -1.87 13.48 -0.49
N THR A 100 -2.72 12.60 0.01
CA THR A 100 -3.01 12.47 1.44
C THR A 100 -2.61 11.09 1.90
N ASP A 101 -1.64 11.02 2.81
CA ASP A 101 -1.10 9.76 3.33
C ASP A 101 -1.84 9.35 4.62
N THR A 102 -2.14 8.05 4.74
CA THR A 102 -2.65 7.42 5.94
C THR A 102 -1.68 6.34 6.37
N PHE A 103 -0.93 6.62 7.45
CA PHE A 103 0.07 5.72 7.98
C PHE A 103 -0.32 5.22 9.38
N ILE A 104 -0.40 3.90 9.54
CA ILE A 104 -0.85 3.24 10.77
C ILE A 104 0.11 2.12 11.17
N ASP A 105 0.14 1.80 12.46
CA ASP A 105 0.75 0.58 12.96
C ASP A 105 -0.16 -0.65 12.68
N ALA A 106 0.36 -1.87 12.87
CA ALA A 106 -0.42 -3.09 12.68
C ALA A 106 -1.59 -3.29 13.68
N ASN A 107 -1.70 -2.45 14.72
CA ASN A 107 -2.83 -2.43 15.63
C ASN A 107 -3.92 -1.42 15.21
N GLY A 108 -3.69 -0.63 14.15
CA GLY A 108 -4.60 0.38 13.64
C GLY A 108 -4.45 1.77 14.28
N ASN A 109 -3.36 2.03 15.02
CA ASN A 109 -3.07 3.36 15.55
C ASN A 109 -2.37 4.21 14.49
N SER A 110 -2.80 5.47 14.36
CA SER A 110 -2.11 6.43 13.48
C SER A 110 -0.72 6.75 14.03
N ILE A 111 0.29 6.64 13.17
CA ILE A 111 1.67 7.02 13.44
C ILE A 111 2.15 7.92 12.30
N GLU A 112 3.24 8.65 12.52
CA GLU A 112 3.76 9.62 11.54
C GLU A 112 4.89 9.00 10.70
N LEU A 113 4.93 9.36 9.42
CA LEU A 113 6.10 9.10 8.58
C LEU A 113 7.30 9.91 9.07
N THR A 114 8.50 9.46 8.73
CA THR A 114 9.70 10.26 9.00
C THR A 114 9.87 11.35 7.95
N GLU A 115 9.56 11.03 6.69
CA GLU A 115 9.49 11.97 5.59
C GLU A 115 8.17 11.73 4.84
N GLU A 116 7.36 12.78 4.74
CA GLU A 116 6.10 12.79 3.99
C GLU A 116 6.35 12.65 2.48
N PRO A 117 5.34 12.20 1.69
CA PRO A 117 5.43 12.12 0.24
C PRO A 117 5.91 13.43 -0.40
N THR A 118 7.02 13.35 -1.14
CA THR A 118 7.65 14.48 -1.82
C THR A 118 7.83 14.15 -3.30
N PHE A 119 7.42 15.08 -4.19
CA PHE A 119 7.59 14.92 -5.64
C PHE A 119 9.06 14.82 -6.03
N VAL A 120 9.36 13.89 -6.94
CA VAL A 120 10.71 13.68 -7.48
C VAL A 120 10.76 14.06 -8.96
N GLU A 121 9.95 13.39 -9.77
CA GLU A 121 9.94 13.57 -11.22
C GLU A 121 8.64 13.06 -11.83
N ALA A 122 8.41 13.40 -13.10
CA ALA A 122 7.38 12.81 -13.93
C ALA A 122 7.99 12.32 -15.24
N ASN A 123 7.54 11.18 -15.75
CA ASN A 123 8.21 10.49 -16.87
C ASN A 123 8.05 11.22 -18.22
N GLN A 124 7.13 12.19 -18.35
CA GLN A 124 7.03 13.09 -19.50
C GLN A 124 7.54 14.51 -19.19
N GLY A 125 8.04 14.75 -17.97
CA GLY A 125 8.74 15.97 -17.58
C GLY A 125 7.84 17.11 -17.10
N SER A 126 6.58 16.83 -16.75
CA SER A 126 5.72 17.83 -16.11
C SER A 126 6.26 18.31 -14.77
N GLU A 127 5.95 19.57 -14.43
CA GLU A 127 6.20 20.12 -13.09
C GLU A 127 5.21 19.52 -12.07
N GLU A 128 5.59 19.56 -10.78
CA GLU A 128 4.75 19.10 -9.68
C GLU A 128 3.33 19.70 -9.75
N GLY A 129 2.32 18.84 -9.61
CA GLY A 129 0.92 19.23 -9.66
C GLY A 129 0.27 19.18 -11.04
N THR A 130 1.02 18.88 -12.11
CA THR A 130 0.48 18.60 -13.45
C THR A 130 0.76 17.15 -13.84
N LEU A 131 -0.20 16.49 -14.47
CA LEU A 131 -0.07 15.10 -14.92
C LEU A 131 -0.74 14.93 -16.29
N LEU A 132 0.08 14.80 -17.33
CA LEU A 132 -0.40 14.61 -18.71
C LEU A 132 -1.03 13.22 -18.88
N VAL A 133 -1.87 13.06 -19.91
CA VAL A 133 -2.41 11.74 -20.28
C VAL A 133 -1.29 10.71 -20.47
N GLY A 134 -1.39 9.59 -19.75
CA GLY A 134 -0.40 8.52 -19.76
C GLY A 134 0.94 8.86 -19.07
N GLU A 135 1.04 10.00 -18.39
CA GLU A 135 2.21 10.36 -17.59
C GLU A 135 2.15 9.68 -16.22
N THR A 136 3.33 9.32 -15.71
CA THR A 136 3.50 8.81 -14.35
C THR A 136 4.42 9.76 -13.57
N ALA A 137 3.94 10.27 -12.46
CA ALA A 137 4.71 11.04 -11.48
C ALA A 137 5.17 10.15 -10.33
N ILE A 138 6.41 10.34 -9.87
CA ILE A 138 7.02 9.60 -8.78
C ILE A 138 7.15 10.51 -7.55
N TYR A 139 6.67 10.01 -6.42
CA TYR A 139 6.84 10.61 -5.10
C TYR A 139 7.59 9.63 -4.19
N LEU A 140 8.40 10.16 -3.28
CA LEU A 140 9.10 9.37 -2.27
C LEU A 140 8.67 9.78 -0.87
N ALA A 141 8.54 8.80 0.01
CA ALA A 141 8.32 8.97 1.45
C ALA A 141 9.24 8.00 2.20
N SER A 142 9.45 8.22 3.51
CA SER A 142 10.22 7.26 4.30
C SER A 142 9.78 7.17 5.76
N PHE A 143 10.08 6.02 6.37
CA PHE A 143 9.83 5.77 7.78
C PHE A 143 11.04 5.12 8.44
N ILE A 144 11.50 5.70 9.55
CA ILE A 144 12.46 5.08 10.47
C ILE A 144 11.67 4.26 11.49
N ILE A 145 11.93 2.96 11.51
CA ILE A 145 11.25 2.00 12.39
C ILE A 145 11.47 2.38 13.85
N ASN A 146 10.38 2.75 14.52
CA ASN A 146 10.36 3.13 15.92
C ASN A 146 9.86 1.98 16.81
N GLN A 147 9.88 2.18 18.13
CA GLN A 147 9.50 1.14 19.08
C GLN A 147 7.99 0.79 19.01
N GLU A 148 7.14 1.76 18.66
CA GLU A 148 5.69 1.56 18.57
C GLU A 148 5.35 0.62 17.41
N ALA A 149 5.90 0.87 16.22
CA ALA A 149 5.76 0.01 15.05
C ALA A 149 6.28 -1.43 15.31
N ILE A 150 7.42 -1.55 16.01
CA ILE A 150 7.99 -2.83 16.43
C ILE A 150 7.05 -3.58 17.37
N ASN A 151 6.48 -2.88 18.36
CA ASN A 151 5.56 -3.47 19.33
C ASN A 151 4.24 -3.89 18.68
N ALA A 152 3.79 -3.16 17.66
CA ALA A 152 2.64 -3.52 16.86
C ALA A 152 2.91 -4.71 15.93
N GLY A 153 4.17 -4.96 15.57
CA GLY A 153 4.59 -6.05 14.68
C GLY A 153 4.55 -5.69 13.19
N GLY A 154 4.36 -4.41 12.86
CA GLY A 154 4.27 -3.97 11.47
C GLY A 154 3.75 -2.55 11.33
N VAL A 155 3.79 -2.07 10.10
CA VAL A 155 3.19 -0.80 9.67
C VAL A 155 2.43 -1.00 8.38
N SER A 156 1.39 -0.20 8.18
CA SER A 156 0.56 -0.19 6.99
C SER A 156 0.49 1.22 6.43
N ASN A 157 0.68 1.37 5.12
CA ASN A 157 0.74 2.66 4.47
C ASN A 157 -0.20 2.72 3.25
N SER A 158 -1.04 3.75 3.16
CA SER A 158 -1.92 3.98 2.01
C SER A 158 -1.95 5.47 1.68
N VAL A 159 -1.98 5.80 0.39
CA VAL A 159 -2.09 7.17 -0.11
C VAL A 159 -3.34 7.33 -0.94
N VAL A 160 -4.02 8.47 -0.78
CA VAL A 160 -5.05 8.93 -1.71
C VAL A 160 -4.43 10.02 -2.57
N ALA A 161 -4.38 9.82 -3.89
CA ALA A 161 -4.06 10.90 -4.83
C ALA A 161 -5.35 11.52 -5.35
N THR A 162 -5.35 12.84 -5.54
CA THR A 162 -6.44 13.56 -6.18
C THR A 162 -5.90 14.45 -7.29
N GLY A 163 -6.69 14.69 -8.33
CA GLY A 163 -6.37 15.59 -9.43
C GLY A 163 -7.64 16.21 -10.00
N THR A 164 -7.50 17.30 -10.75
CA THR A 164 -8.65 18.02 -11.31
C THR A 164 -8.45 18.36 -12.78
N ASN A 165 -9.57 18.33 -13.50
CA ASN A 165 -9.69 18.88 -14.84
C ASN A 165 -10.99 19.70 -14.93
N ILE A 166 -11.00 20.71 -15.78
CA ILE A 166 -12.11 21.68 -15.88
C ILE A 166 -13.40 21.05 -16.43
N ASN A 167 -13.30 20.06 -17.32
CA ASN A 167 -14.46 19.47 -18.01
C ASN A 167 -15.10 18.33 -17.22
N VAL A 168 -14.30 17.57 -16.47
CA VAL A 168 -14.71 16.33 -15.77
C VAL A 168 -14.66 16.45 -14.24
N GLY A 169 -14.10 17.53 -13.71
CA GLY A 169 -14.03 17.80 -12.27
C GLY A 169 -12.86 17.11 -11.58
N THR A 170 -13.07 16.69 -10.32
CA THR A 170 -12.05 16.05 -9.48
C THR A 170 -12.11 14.54 -9.59
N VAL A 171 -10.95 13.93 -9.75
CA VAL A 171 -10.75 12.48 -9.69
C VAL A 171 -9.83 12.12 -8.52
N SER A 172 -9.95 10.89 -8.05
CA SER A 172 -9.14 10.39 -6.96
C SER A 172 -8.94 8.89 -7.08
N ASP A 173 -7.84 8.41 -6.53
CA ASP A 173 -7.55 6.99 -6.43
C ASP A 173 -6.78 6.68 -5.14
N ILE A 174 -6.95 5.45 -4.63
CA ILE A 174 -6.30 4.96 -3.42
C ILE A 174 -5.20 3.98 -3.85
N SER A 175 -4.01 4.14 -3.29
CA SER A 175 -2.85 3.32 -3.63
C SER A 175 -3.10 1.83 -3.42
N ASP A 176 -2.66 1.03 -4.37
CA ASP A 176 -2.40 -0.41 -4.20
C ASP A 176 -0.94 -0.69 -3.77
N ASP A 177 -0.63 -1.92 -3.38
CA ASP A 177 0.72 -2.36 -2.97
C ASP A 177 1.59 -2.89 -4.15
N GLY A 178 1.04 -2.90 -5.36
CA GLY A 178 1.66 -3.43 -6.58
C GLY A 178 1.68 -4.97 -6.71
N ASN A 179 1.03 -5.73 -5.81
CA ASN A 179 1.01 -7.18 -5.79
C ASN A 179 -0.39 -7.78 -6.03
N ASP A 180 -0.71 -8.07 -7.29
CA ASP A 180 -1.98 -8.66 -7.74
C ASP A 180 -2.16 -10.16 -7.41
N LEU A 181 -1.19 -10.79 -6.74
CA LEU A 181 -1.18 -12.23 -6.45
C LEU A 181 -1.63 -12.60 -5.02
N ASP A 182 -1.83 -11.62 -4.15
CA ASP A 182 -2.12 -11.84 -2.73
C ASP A 182 -3.62 -12.07 -2.42
N GLY A 183 -4.48 -11.93 -3.45
CA GLY A 183 -5.92 -12.14 -3.35
C GLY A 183 -6.74 -10.86 -3.31
N ASN A 184 -6.11 -9.70 -3.38
CA ASN A 184 -6.74 -8.43 -3.73
C ASN A 184 -6.16 -7.89 -5.06
N THR A 185 -6.89 -7.00 -5.73
CA THR A 185 -6.47 -6.43 -7.03
C THR A 185 -6.71 -4.92 -7.12
N SER A 186 -7.00 -4.26 -5.99
CA SER A 186 -7.35 -2.83 -5.95
C SER A 186 -7.30 -2.32 -4.52
N ASP A 187 -6.75 -1.11 -4.37
CA ASP A 187 -6.88 -0.21 -3.21
C ASP A 187 -6.48 -0.88 -1.89
N ASP A 188 -5.33 -1.55 -1.88
CA ASP A 188 -4.79 -2.22 -0.72
C ASP A 188 -3.57 -1.49 -0.12
N PRO A 189 -3.55 -1.29 1.21
CA PRO A 189 -2.40 -0.65 1.85
C PRO A 189 -1.12 -1.50 1.73
N THR A 190 0.00 -0.83 1.47
CA THR A 190 1.34 -1.43 1.54
C THR A 190 1.65 -1.83 2.98
N PHE A 191 1.58 -3.12 3.29
CA PHE A 191 1.88 -3.64 4.62
C PHE A 191 3.34 -4.11 4.73
N THR A 192 4.05 -3.62 5.73
CA THR A 192 5.39 -4.12 6.09
C THR A 192 5.35 -4.81 7.43
N GLU A 193 5.50 -6.14 7.44
CA GLU A 193 5.66 -6.92 8.67
C GLU A 193 7.02 -6.60 9.30
N LEU A 194 7.00 -6.19 10.58
CA LEU A 194 8.20 -5.96 11.35
C LEU A 194 8.44 -7.16 12.26
N GLY A 195 9.29 -8.07 11.80
CA GLY A 195 9.51 -9.38 12.42
C GLY A 195 10.24 -9.39 13.75
N CYS A 196 10.27 -8.30 14.54
CA CYS A 196 10.79 -8.31 15.90
C CYS A 196 9.85 -9.12 16.81
N LEU A 197 10.40 -9.95 17.70
CA LEU A 197 9.61 -10.88 18.54
C LEU A 197 8.78 -11.90 17.74
N LEU A 198 9.10 -12.09 16.45
CA LEU A 198 8.67 -13.27 15.71
C LEU A 198 9.37 -14.50 16.32
N VAL A 199 8.57 -15.44 16.79
CA VAL A 199 9.05 -16.71 17.35
C VAL A 199 8.95 -17.76 16.26
N PHE A 200 10.10 -18.27 15.79
CA PHE A 200 10.12 -19.42 14.89
C PHE A 200 9.70 -20.66 15.66
N ASN A 201 8.43 -21.02 15.49
CA ASN A 201 7.71 -22.04 16.25
C ASN A 201 8.14 -23.48 15.92
N GLU A 202 9.21 -23.68 15.16
CA GLU A 202 9.78 -25.00 14.90
C GLU A 202 11.31 -24.93 14.86
N PHE A 203 11.97 -25.85 15.57
CA PHE A 203 13.42 -25.99 15.55
C PHE A 203 13.84 -27.45 15.75
N SER A 204 15.04 -27.79 15.26
CA SER A 204 15.57 -29.15 15.15
C SER A 204 16.94 -29.27 15.82
N PRO A 205 17.01 -29.44 17.16
CA PRO A 205 18.28 -29.50 17.89
C PRO A 205 19.04 -30.82 17.68
N ASN A 206 19.47 -31.09 16.45
CA ASN A 206 20.14 -32.31 16.00
C ASN A 206 21.68 -32.14 15.85
N GLY A 207 22.19 -30.91 15.97
CA GLY A 207 23.61 -30.58 15.90
C GLY A 207 24.18 -30.43 14.49
N ASP A 208 23.34 -30.20 13.47
CA ASP A 208 23.76 -29.96 12.09
C ASP A 208 24.11 -28.49 11.79
N GLY A 209 23.90 -27.59 12.75
CA GLY A 209 24.16 -26.16 12.64
C GLY A 209 22.99 -25.35 12.07
N VAL A 210 21.87 -25.98 11.75
CA VAL A 210 20.68 -25.36 11.15
C VAL A 210 19.50 -25.50 12.10
N ASN A 211 18.92 -24.37 12.52
CA ASN A 211 17.75 -24.34 13.42
C ASN A 211 17.94 -25.19 14.69
N ASP A 212 19.15 -25.21 15.24
CA ASP A 212 19.49 -25.98 16.44
C ASP A 212 18.93 -25.35 17.73
N THR A 213 18.56 -24.07 17.69
CA THR A 213 17.98 -23.35 18.83
C THR A 213 16.65 -22.69 18.47
N LEU A 214 15.83 -22.42 19.48
CA LEU A 214 14.67 -21.56 19.31
C LEU A 214 15.13 -20.13 18.97
N ILE A 215 14.73 -19.62 17.81
CA ILE A 215 15.07 -18.26 17.40
C ILE A 215 13.86 -17.35 17.64
N ILE A 216 14.13 -16.23 18.31
CA ILE A 216 13.20 -15.12 18.49
C ILE A 216 13.90 -13.88 17.98
N ASN A 217 13.35 -13.29 16.94
CA ASN A 217 13.96 -12.12 16.31
C ASN A 217 14.07 -10.96 17.30
N CYS A 218 15.23 -10.30 17.30
CA CYS A 218 15.49 -9.08 18.09
C CYS A 218 15.30 -9.23 19.61
N ILE A 219 15.27 -10.45 20.14
CA ILE A 219 15.09 -10.69 21.58
C ILE A 219 16.17 -10.03 22.44
N SER A 220 17.34 -9.75 21.86
CA SER A 220 18.43 -8.99 22.48
C SER A 220 18.06 -7.57 22.89
N ASN A 221 17.03 -6.97 22.25
CA ASN A 221 16.52 -5.64 22.60
C ASN A 221 15.69 -5.65 23.90
N PHE A 222 15.31 -6.84 24.36
CA PHE A 222 14.55 -7.06 25.58
C PHE A 222 15.42 -7.80 26.60
N PRO A 223 16.48 -7.19 27.15
CA PRO A 223 17.43 -7.90 28.04
C PRO A 223 16.79 -8.41 29.34
N ASN A 224 15.65 -7.84 29.72
CA ASN A 224 14.85 -8.23 30.88
C ASN A 224 13.74 -9.24 30.52
N ASN A 225 13.70 -9.78 29.31
CA ASN A 225 12.69 -10.76 28.91
C ASN A 225 12.73 -12.02 29.80
N LYS A 226 11.65 -12.78 29.81
CA LYS A 226 11.55 -14.09 30.45
C LYS A 226 10.84 -15.05 29.51
N LEU A 227 11.53 -16.12 29.11
CA LEU A 227 10.96 -17.21 28.34
C LEU A 227 10.65 -18.38 29.27
N GLU A 228 9.40 -18.82 29.26
CA GLU A 228 8.93 -20.05 29.92
C GLU A 228 8.34 -21.00 28.87
N VAL A 229 8.73 -22.27 28.93
CA VAL A 229 8.21 -23.31 28.04
C VAL A 229 7.60 -24.44 28.84
N TYR A 230 6.45 -24.89 28.39
CA TYR A 230 5.55 -25.83 29.04
C TYR A 230 5.34 -27.05 28.16
N ASN A 231 5.31 -28.23 28.77
CA ASN A 231 4.82 -29.43 28.09
C ASN A 231 3.28 -29.42 27.96
N ARG A 232 2.73 -30.36 27.20
CA ARG A 232 1.28 -30.51 27.00
C ARG A 232 0.46 -30.71 28.29
N TRP A 233 1.09 -31.07 29.40
CA TRP A 233 0.43 -31.21 30.71
C TRP A 233 0.53 -29.95 31.58
N GLY A 234 1.08 -28.86 31.06
CA GLY A 234 1.22 -27.59 31.78
C GLY A 234 2.39 -27.54 32.78
N ASN A 235 3.34 -28.47 32.70
CA ASN A 235 4.55 -28.39 33.53
C ASN A 235 5.63 -27.58 32.81
N VAL A 236 6.29 -26.67 33.53
CA VAL A 236 7.45 -25.93 33.04
C VAL A 236 8.59 -26.91 32.78
N VAL A 237 9.06 -26.94 31.53
CA VAL A 237 10.18 -27.75 31.08
C VAL A 237 11.44 -26.92 30.81
N TYR A 238 11.26 -25.63 30.52
CA TYR A 238 12.36 -24.69 30.38
C TYR A 238 11.94 -23.31 30.90
N GLU A 239 12.85 -22.63 31.58
CA GLU A 239 12.68 -21.24 32.02
C GLU A 239 14.02 -20.51 31.92
N LYS A 240 14.02 -19.30 31.37
CA LYS A 240 15.19 -18.42 31.36
C LYS A 240 14.81 -16.95 31.41
N GLN A 241 15.47 -16.21 32.31
CA GLN A 241 15.51 -14.75 32.29
C GLN A 241 16.59 -14.27 31.32
N GLY A 242 16.31 -13.22 30.56
CA GLY A 242 17.20 -12.69 29.52
C GLY A 242 17.48 -13.74 28.45
N TYR A 243 16.43 -14.32 27.87
CA TYR A 243 16.57 -15.25 26.76
C TYR A 243 17.28 -14.58 25.59
N ASN A 244 18.20 -15.30 24.95
CA ASN A 244 19.04 -14.74 23.89
C ASN A 244 19.36 -15.79 22.80
N ASN A 245 18.32 -16.51 22.35
CA ASN A 245 18.37 -17.47 21.23
C ASN A 245 19.34 -18.65 21.43
N ASP A 246 19.52 -19.09 22.68
CA ASP A 246 20.52 -20.09 23.08
C ASP A 246 19.91 -21.40 23.60
N TRP A 247 18.60 -21.60 23.43
CA TRP A 247 17.94 -22.82 23.90
C TRP A 247 17.86 -23.88 22.83
N ASP A 248 18.49 -25.02 23.09
CA ASP A 248 18.62 -26.19 22.21
C ASP A 248 17.62 -27.32 22.54
N GLY A 249 16.52 -26.99 23.24
CA GLY A 249 15.55 -27.98 23.69
C GLY A 249 15.98 -28.79 24.92
N THR A 250 17.08 -28.45 25.60
CA THR A 250 17.45 -29.06 26.89
C THR A 250 16.56 -28.54 28.02
N SER A 251 16.01 -29.45 28.82
CA SER A 251 15.15 -29.07 29.95
C SER A 251 15.96 -28.58 31.16
N ASN A 252 15.52 -27.49 31.80
CA ASN A 252 16.01 -27.06 33.12
C ASN A 252 14.88 -26.95 34.17
N GLY A 253 13.68 -27.46 33.85
CA GLY A 253 12.50 -27.42 34.72
C GLY A 253 12.62 -28.34 35.94
N ARG A 254 11.90 -28.03 37.02
CA ARG A 254 11.95 -28.79 38.29
C ARG A 254 11.42 -30.23 38.20
N ALA A 255 10.68 -30.57 37.14
CA ALA A 255 10.01 -31.86 36.96
C ALA A 255 10.84 -32.89 36.18
N THR A 256 12.00 -32.52 35.64
CA THR A 256 12.88 -33.45 34.93
C THR A 256 13.74 -34.23 35.92
N ILE A 257 13.67 -35.56 35.85
CA ILE A 257 14.49 -36.49 36.66
C ILE A 257 15.99 -36.30 36.34
N ASN A 258 16.31 -35.78 35.15
CA ASN A 258 17.65 -35.43 34.70
C ASN A 258 17.68 -34.02 34.10
N ALA A 259 18.36 -33.07 34.77
CA ALA A 259 18.48 -31.67 34.33
C ALA A 259 19.30 -31.45 33.03
N ASN A 260 19.79 -32.53 32.39
CA ASN A 260 20.60 -32.50 31.18
C ASN A 260 19.98 -33.32 30.03
N GLU A 261 18.69 -33.65 30.11
CA GLU A 261 18.02 -34.45 29.09
C GLU A 261 17.34 -33.54 28.06
N LYS A 262 17.69 -33.75 26.77
CA LYS A 262 17.02 -33.08 25.65
C LYS A 262 15.55 -33.51 25.61
N LEU A 263 14.66 -32.54 25.56
CA LEU A 263 13.21 -32.76 25.50
C LEU A 263 12.82 -33.62 24.28
N PRO A 264 11.87 -34.56 24.43
CA PRO A 264 11.44 -35.41 23.33
C PRO A 264 10.77 -34.58 22.23
N PRO A 265 10.80 -35.06 20.96
CA PRO A 265 10.07 -34.43 19.88
C PRO A 265 8.58 -34.30 20.20
N GLY A 266 7.99 -33.17 19.85
CA GLY A 266 6.59 -32.89 20.12
C GLY A 266 6.27 -31.41 20.27
N THR A 267 4.99 -31.13 20.50
CA THR A 267 4.46 -29.79 20.71
C THR A 267 4.61 -29.36 22.17
N TYR A 268 5.12 -28.15 22.36
CA TYR A 268 5.23 -27.43 23.62
C TYR A 268 4.54 -26.08 23.48
N TYR A 269 4.38 -25.39 24.60
CA TYR A 269 3.78 -24.06 24.66
C TYR A 269 4.74 -23.10 25.33
N TYR A 270 4.79 -21.85 24.88
CA TYR A 270 5.63 -20.84 25.50
C TYR A 270 4.81 -19.68 26.04
N ILE A 271 5.38 -19.03 27.05
CA ILE A 271 5.01 -17.70 27.52
C ILE A 271 6.30 -16.87 27.45
N LEU A 272 6.25 -15.77 26.70
CA LEU A 272 7.34 -14.83 26.55
C LEU A 272 6.92 -13.48 27.11
N ASP A 273 7.43 -13.17 28.28
CA ASP A 273 7.32 -11.84 28.88
C ASP A 273 8.51 -10.99 28.39
N TYR A 274 8.26 -9.81 27.87
CA TYR A 274 9.32 -8.94 27.35
C TYR A 274 10.06 -8.15 28.45
N GLY A 275 9.53 -8.15 29.68
CA GLY A 275 10.12 -7.45 30.83
C GLY A 275 9.93 -5.94 30.80
N ASP A 276 9.04 -5.43 29.94
CA ASP A 276 8.67 -4.01 29.79
C ASP A 276 7.26 -3.70 30.35
N GLY A 277 6.55 -4.73 30.83
CA GLY A 277 5.21 -4.62 31.40
C GLY A 277 4.06 -4.78 30.39
N SER A 278 4.35 -5.04 29.11
CA SER A 278 3.35 -5.42 28.12
C SER A 278 2.76 -6.81 28.37
N GLU A 279 1.65 -7.15 27.71
CA GLU A 279 1.06 -8.49 27.82
C GLU A 279 2.02 -9.56 27.27
N PRO A 280 2.31 -10.63 28.03
CA PRO A 280 3.19 -11.69 27.56
C PRO A 280 2.65 -12.37 26.30
N LYS A 281 3.54 -12.64 25.34
CA LYS A 281 3.20 -13.40 24.13
C LYS A 281 3.12 -14.88 24.46
N VAL A 282 2.01 -15.50 24.08
CA VAL A 282 1.77 -16.93 24.26
C VAL A 282 1.68 -17.61 22.92
N GLY A 283 2.20 -18.83 22.84
CA GLY A 283 2.16 -19.59 21.60
C GLY A 283 2.58 -21.03 21.79
N TRP A 284 2.73 -21.72 20.68
CA TRP A 284 3.23 -23.09 20.64
C TRP A 284 4.58 -23.14 19.92
N LEU A 285 5.34 -24.18 20.22
CA LEU A 285 6.54 -24.55 19.48
C LEU A 285 6.58 -26.06 19.25
N TYR A 286 7.20 -26.48 18.17
CA TYR A 286 7.44 -27.87 17.85
C TYR A 286 8.94 -28.16 17.86
N ILE A 287 9.33 -29.17 18.61
CA ILE A 287 10.71 -29.66 18.63
C ILE A 287 10.75 -30.90 17.73
N ASN A 288 11.59 -30.85 16.71
CA ASN A 288 11.88 -31.97 15.82
C ASN A 288 13.34 -32.47 15.99
N ARG A 289 13.72 -33.61 15.41
CA ARG A 289 15.11 -34.11 15.42
C ARG A 289 15.50 -34.75 14.10
#